data_AF-Q4JAD6-F1
#
_entry.id   AF-Q4JAD6-F1
#
_cell.length_a   1.000
_cell.length_b   1.000
_cell.length_c   1.000
_cell.angle_alpha   90.00
_cell.angle_beta   90.00
_cell.angle_gamma   90.00
#
_symmetry.space_group_name_H-M   'P 1'
#
loop_
_entity.id
_entity.type
_entity.pdbx_description
1 polymer ?
#
loop_
_entity_poly.entity_id
_entity_poly.type
_entity_poly.pdbx_seq_one_letter_code
_entity_poly.pdbx_strand_id
1 'polypeptide(L)'
;MLIEFLVIIVSYIVLYVVNRENFLIFTFRVLSYVNIFIGLSEKIDYSTIIDTLGSKGVPLVISIAYIPFFYRVSRELIFNMRARKVRFSFSNYVLPLTVQTIKVAEDLYVSYNLKLYGNLIRKRNFKPRKIDILLLIASVSVLLVSCVYNPHFLQIYNFVA
;
A
#
# COMPACT_ATOMS: atom_id res chain seq x y z
N MET A 1 9.26 -9.04 16.86
CA MET A 1 9.88 -8.89 18.20
C MET A 1 11.40 -9.13 18.20
N LEU A 2 11.94 -10.36 18.13
CA LEU A 2 13.40 -10.59 18.23
C LEU A 2 14.23 -9.83 17.17
N ILE A 3 13.76 -9.83 15.91
CA ILE A 3 14.42 -9.10 14.82
C ILE A 3 14.39 -7.59 15.05
N GLU A 4 13.30 -7.06 15.63
CA GLU A 4 13.14 -5.63 15.89
C GLU A 4 14.09 -5.16 16.98
N PHE A 5 14.23 -5.93 18.07
CA PHE A 5 15.23 -5.67 19.11
C PHE A 5 16.65 -5.67 18.54
N LEU A 6 16.95 -6.61 17.64
CA LEU A 6 18.25 -6.67 16.98
C LEU A 6 18.50 -5.43 16.12
N VAL A 7 17.52 -4.97 15.34
CA VAL A 7 17.64 -3.74 14.53
C VAL A 7 17.83 -2.50 15.40
N ILE A 8 17.15 -2.42 16.56
CA ILE A 8 17.32 -1.31 17.51
C ILE A 8 18.72 -1.31 18.12
N ILE A 9 19.22 -2.48 18.55
CA ILE A 9 20.57 -2.61 19.13
C ILE A 9 21.64 -2.25 18.09
N VAL A 10 21.54 -2.76 16.86
CA VAL A 10 22.48 -2.44 15.79
C VAL A 10 22.43 -0.96 15.45
N SER A 11 21.23 -0.38 15.35
CA SER A 11 21.07 1.06 15.08
C SER A 11 21.64 1.92 16.22
N TYR A 12 21.48 1.51 17.48
CA TYR A 12 22.07 2.20 18.63
C TYR A 12 23.59 2.19 18.55
N ILE A 13 24.21 1.03 18.30
CA ILE A 13 25.67 0.90 18.19
C ILE A 13 26.21 1.80 17.07
N VAL A 14 25.57 1.80 15.90
CA VAL A 14 25.98 2.66 14.77
C VAL A 14 25.83 4.14 15.09
N LEU A 15 24.72 4.54 15.70
CA LEU A 15 24.47 5.94 16.05
C LEU A 15 25.34 6.45 17.20
N TYR A 16 25.71 5.57 18.12
CA TYR A 16 26.68 5.84 19.19
C TYR A 16 28.07 6.11 18.60
N VAL A 17 28.55 5.27 17.68
CA VAL A 17 29.84 5.49 16.99
C VAL A 17 29.87 6.79 16.19
N VAL A 18 28.74 7.21 15.62
CA VAL A 18 28.62 8.44 14.82
C VAL A 18 28.31 9.67 15.68
N ASN A 19 28.20 9.54 17.02
CA ASN A 19 27.81 10.60 17.96
C ASN A 19 26.47 11.29 17.57
N ARG A 20 25.51 10.52 17.06
CA ARG A 20 24.23 11.00 16.54
C ARG A 20 23.03 10.27 17.18
N GLU A 21 23.07 10.13 18.50
CA GLU A 21 22.06 9.40 19.29
C GLU A 21 20.63 9.92 19.09
N ASN A 22 20.46 11.22 18.83
CA ASN A 22 19.14 11.84 18.57
C ASN A 22 18.39 11.20 17.39
N PHE A 23 19.09 10.55 16.46
CA PHE A 23 18.45 9.92 15.31
C PHE A 23 17.76 8.59 15.64
N LEU A 24 17.95 8.06 16.84
CA LEU A 24 17.39 6.78 17.25
C LEU A 24 15.84 6.83 17.31
N ILE A 25 15.26 8.01 17.57
CA ILE A 25 13.82 8.25 17.49
C ILE A 25 13.27 7.94 16.09
N PHE A 26 14.03 8.23 15.02
CA PHE A 26 13.58 7.91 13.66
C PHE A 26 13.59 6.40 13.41
N THR A 27 14.56 5.66 13.95
CA THR A 27 14.58 4.19 13.87
C THR A 27 13.32 3.60 14.50
N PHE A 28 12.94 4.04 15.70
CA PHE A 28 11.70 3.60 16.34
C PHE A 28 10.43 3.94 15.55
N ARG A 29 10.38 5.13 14.94
CA ARG A 29 9.24 5.54 14.09
C ARG A 29 9.13 4.66 12.85
N VAL A 30 10.24 4.42 12.14
CA VAL A 30 10.25 3.58 10.94
C VAL A 30 9.81 2.16 11.27
N LEU A 31 10.35 1.58 12.35
CA LEU A 31 9.95 0.25 12.81
C LEU A 31 8.44 0.17 13.12
N SER A 32 7.91 1.18 13.81
CA SER A 32 6.49 1.24 14.15
C SER A 32 5.62 1.33 12.89
N TYR A 33 5.99 2.15 11.90
CA TYR A 33 5.25 2.26 10.64
C TYR A 33 5.31 0.97 9.82
N VAL A 34 6.47 0.33 9.73
CA VAL A 34 6.62 -0.95 9.02
C VAL A 34 5.78 -2.04 9.68
N ASN A 35 5.78 -2.13 11.01
CA ASN A 35 4.96 -3.11 11.73
C ASN A 35 3.46 -2.88 11.53
N ILE A 36 3.00 -1.62 11.60
CA ILE A 36 1.60 -1.27 11.34
C ILE A 36 1.24 -1.64 9.89
N PHE A 37 2.11 -1.33 8.93
CA PHE A 37 1.91 -1.64 7.52
C PHE A 37 1.79 -3.16 7.29
N ILE A 38 2.72 -3.97 7.83
CA ILE A 38 2.69 -5.42 7.69
C ILE A 38 1.41 -6.00 8.33
N GLY A 39 1.10 -5.57 9.56
CA GLY A 39 -0.08 -6.07 10.28
C GLY A 39 -1.42 -5.70 9.61
N LEU A 40 -1.47 -4.57 8.90
CA LEU A 40 -2.63 -4.18 8.09
C LEU A 40 -2.64 -4.90 6.73
N SER A 41 -1.49 -5.07 6.09
CA SER A 41 -1.39 -5.70 4.77
C SER A 41 -1.93 -7.13 4.75
N GLU A 42 -1.80 -7.87 5.84
CA GLU A 42 -2.35 -9.24 5.95
C GLU A 42 -3.87 -9.28 6.16
N LYS A 43 -4.45 -8.18 6.65
CA LYS A 43 -5.87 -8.13 7.09
C LYS A 43 -6.77 -7.34 6.14
N ILE A 44 -6.21 -6.61 5.18
CA ILE A 44 -6.97 -5.80 4.22
C ILE A 44 -7.25 -6.62 2.96
N ASP A 45 -8.52 -6.98 2.78
CA ASP A 45 -9.00 -7.58 1.54
C ASP A 45 -9.41 -6.51 0.52
N TYR A 46 -9.44 -6.88 -0.77
CA TYR A 46 -9.96 -6.02 -1.84
C TYR A 46 -11.40 -5.56 -1.59
N SER A 47 -12.21 -6.39 -0.92
CA SER A 47 -13.58 -6.05 -0.52
C SER A 47 -13.59 -4.88 0.48
N THR A 48 -12.68 -4.87 1.44
CA THR A 48 -12.55 -3.82 2.46
C THR A 48 -12.17 -2.47 1.84
N ILE A 49 -11.31 -2.48 0.81
CA ILE A 49 -10.94 -1.28 0.04
C ILE A 49 -12.17 -0.72 -0.70
N ILE A 50 -12.97 -1.58 -1.33
CA ILE A 50 -14.19 -1.16 -2.03
C ILE A 50 -15.26 -0.67 -1.05
N ASP A 51 -15.40 -1.31 0.11
CA ASP A 51 -16.39 -0.90 1.11
C ASP A 51 -16.04 0.48 1.70
N THR A 52 -14.74 0.75 1.96
CA THR A 52 -14.24 2.03 2.48
C THR A 52 -14.28 3.17 1.45
N LEU A 53 -13.69 2.97 0.26
CA LEU A 53 -13.58 4.00 -0.78
C LEU A 53 -14.79 4.06 -1.73
N GLY A 54 -15.68 3.07 -1.69
CA GLY A 54 -16.80 2.96 -2.62
C GLY A 54 -16.34 2.77 -4.07
N SER A 55 -17.04 3.38 -5.02
CA SER A 55 -16.71 3.34 -6.45
C SER A 55 -15.34 3.93 -6.78
N LYS A 56 -14.85 4.89 -5.97
CA LYS A 56 -13.50 5.47 -6.14
C LYS A 56 -12.38 4.48 -5.82
N GLY A 57 -12.65 3.42 -5.06
CA GLY A 57 -11.69 2.35 -4.75
C GLY A 57 -11.55 1.32 -5.86
N VAL A 58 -12.48 1.29 -6.83
CA VAL A 58 -12.50 0.28 -7.91
C VAL A 58 -11.24 0.34 -8.79
N PRO A 59 -10.78 1.52 -9.27
CA PRO A 59 -9.53 1.60 -10.04
C PRO A 59 -8.32 1.07 -9.25
N LEU A 60 -8.25 1.37 -7.96
CA LEU A 60 -7.15 0.96 -7.09
C LEU A 60 -7.11 -0.57 -6.90
N VAL A 61 -8.26 -1.19 -6.68
CA VAL A 61 -8.37 -2.66 -6.59
C VAL A 61 -8.01 -3.31 -7.92
N ILE A 62 -8.46 -2.75 -9.04
CA ILE A 62 -8.08 -3.24 -10.38
C ILE A 62 -6.56 -3.16 -10.54
N SER A 63 -5.93 -2.01 -10.24
CA SER A 63 -4.48 -1.87 -10.34
C SER A 63 -3.75 -2.93 -9.54
N ILE A 64 -4.12 -3.17 -8.27
CA ILE A 64 -3.47 -4.17 -7.41
C ILE A 64 -3.69 -5.59 -7.95
N ALA A 65 -4.91 -5.92 -8.36
CA ALA A 65 -5.26 -7.24 -8.87
C ALA A 65 -4.50 -7.61 -10.16
N TYR A 66 -4.14 -6.61 -10.98
CA TYR A 66 -3.39 -6.82 -12.23
C TYR A 66 -1.86 -6.80 -12.04
N ILE A 67 -1.32 -6.44 -10.86
CA ILE A 67 0.14 -6.47 -10.60
C ILE A 67 0.75 -7.85 -10.92
N PRO A 68 0.22 -8.99 -10.45
CA PRO A 68 0.79 -10.30 -10.74
C PRO A 68 0.74 -10.65 -12.24
N PHE A 69 -0.30 -10.18 -12.94
CA PHE A 69 -0.43 -10.37 -14.38
C PHE A 69 0.66 -9.60 -15.14
N PHE A 70 0.82 -8.31 -14.87
CA PHE A 70 1.86 -7.50 -15.53
C PHE A 70 3.27 -7.95 -15.16
N TYR A 71 3.47 -8.48 -13.95
CA TYR A 71 4.74 -9.11 -13.58
C TYR A 71 5.06 -10.33 -14.45
N ARG A 72 4.09 -11.21 -14.70
CA ARG A 72 4.24 -12.36 -15.59
C ARG A 72 4.53 -11.94 -17.03
N VAL A 73 3.77 -10.99 -17.56
CA VAL A 73 3.98 -10.41 -18.90
C VAL A 73 5.39 -9.83 -19.03
N SER A 74 5.83 -9.08 -18.02
CA SER A 74 7.17 -8.50 -17.97
C SER A 74 8.26 -9.58 -18.01
N ARG A 75 8.09 -10.67 -17.25
CA ARG A 75 9.01 -11.81 -17.28
C ARG A 75 9.05 -12.51 -18.64
N GLU A 76 7.91 -12.72 -19.27
CA GLU A 76 7.81 -13.31 -20.61
C GLU A 76 8.46 -12.42 -21.67
N LEU A 77 8.27 -11.09 -21.59
CA LEU A 77 8.93 -10.13 -22.47
C LEU A 77 10.45 -10.20 -22.34
N ILE A 78 10.98 -10.21 -21.11
CA ILE A 78 12.42 -10.32 -20.86
C ILE A 78 12.96 -11.65 -21.38
N PHE A 79 12.23 -12.75 -21.15
CA PHE A 79 12.59 -14.07 -21.64
C PHE A 79 12.65 -14.10 -23.18
N ASN A 80 11.63 -13.56 -23.85
CA ASN A 80 11.54 -13.52 -25.31
C ASN A 80 12.62 -12.63 -25.92
N MET A 81 12.92 -11.47 -25.34
CA MET A 81 14.02 -10.61 -25.80
C MET A 81 15.36 -11.33 -25.68
N ARG A 82 15.59 -12.03 -24.56
CA ARG A 82 16.81 -12.83 -24.34
C ARG A 82 16.93 -13.98 -25.34
N ALA A 83 15.84 -14.72 -25.58
CA ALA A 83 15.81 -15.81 -26.56
C ALA A 83 16.12 -15.33 -27.99
N ARG A 84 15.67 -14.12 -28.35
CA ARG A 84 15.93 -13.49 -29.65
C ARG A 84 17.28 -12.77 -29.75
N LYS A 85 18.12 -12.83 -28.70
CA LYS A 85 19.41 -12.11 -28.60
C LYS A 85 19.27 -10.59 -28.84
N VAL A 86 18.09 -10.02 -28.57
CA VAL A 86 17.85 -8.58 -28.67
C VAL A 86 18.42 -7.91 -27.43
N ARG A 87 19.23 -6.86 -27.61
CA ARG A 87 19.74 -6.07 -26.48
C ARG A 87 18.58 -5.38 -25.76
N PHE A 88 18.65 -5.34 -24.44
CA PHE A 88 17.68 -4.60 -23.64
C PHE A 88 17.74 -3.11 -24.01
N SER A 89 16.63 -2.60 -24.50
CA SER A 89 16.41 -1.19 -24.81
C SER A 89 15.09 -0.80 -24.15
N PHE A 90 15.05 0.40 -23.58
CA PHE A 90 13.84 0.91 -22.93
C PHE A 90 12.64 0.91 -23.89
N SER A 91 12.86 1.31 -25.15
CA SER A 91 11.83 1.29 -26.19
C SER A 91 11.32 -0.12 -26.49
N ASN A 92 12.23 -1.10 -26.58
CA ASN A 92 11.89 -2.50 -26.90
C ASN A 92 11.11 -3.19 -25.77
N TYR A 93 11.20 -2.69 -24.54
CA TYR A 93 10.48 -3.23 -23.38
C TYR A 93 9.18 -2.47 -23.11
N VAL A 94 9.23 -1.14 -23.12
CA VAL A 94 8.09 -0.29 -22.75
C VAL A 94 7.00 -0.30 -23.81
N LEU A 95 7.34 -0.30 -25.09
CA LEU A 95 6.34 -0.33 -26.16
C LEU A 95 5.41 -1.55 -26.05
N PRO A 96 5.91 -2.81 -26.02
CA PRO A 96 5.02 -3.96 -25.91
C PRO A 96 4.27 -4.01 -24.58
N LEU A 97 4.89 -3.59 -23.47
CA LEU A 97 4.22 -3.51 -22.18
C LEU A 97 3.05 -2.51 -22.20
N THR A 98 3.24 -1.36 -22.85
CA THR A 98 2.21 -0.31 -23.01
C THR A 98 1.07 -0.81 -23.87
N VAL A 99 1.37 -1.44 -25.01
CA VAL A 99 0.36 -2.04 -25.89
C VAL A 99 -0.47 -3.08 -25.14
N GLN A 100 0.18 -3.94 -24.36
CA GLN A 100 -0.53 -4.95 -23.58
C GLN A 100 -1.38 -4.34 -22.46
N THR A 101 -0.93 -3.23 -21.87
CA THR A 101 -1.70 -2.47 -20.88
C THR A 101 -2.95 -1.85 -21.49
N ILE A 102 -2.82 -1.22 -22.66
CA ILE A 102 -3.97 -0.61 -23.39
C ILE A 102 -4.99 -1.68 -23.76
N LYS A 103 -4.54 -2.82 -24.30
CA LYS A 103 -5.43 -3.92 -24.66
C LYS A 103 -6.22 -4.45 -23.46
N VAL A 104 -5.54 -4.64 -22.32
CA VAL A 104 -6.19 -5.05 -21.07
C VAL A 104 -7.20 -4.01 -20.59
N ALA A 105 -6.87 -2.72 -20.70
CA ALA A 105 -7.79 -1.64 -20.32
C ALA A 105 -9.05 -1.63 -21.19
N GLU A 106 -8.91 -1.85 -22.50
CA GLU A 106 -10.02 -1.97 -23.44
C GLU A 106 -10.90 -3.19 -23.14
N ASP A 107 -10.29 -4.36 -22.98
CA ASP A 107 -11.00 -5.59 -22.62
C ASP A 107 -11.75 -5.44 -21.29
N LEU A 108 -11.13 -4.77 -20.32
CA LEU A 108 -11.74 -4.48 -19.02
C LEU A 108 -12.90 -3.49 -19.16
N TYR A 109 -12.75 -2.44 -19.96
CA TYR A 109 -13.81 -1.47 -20.23
C TYR A 109 -15.03 -2.11 -20.89
N VAL A 110 -14.80 -2.94 -21.91
CA VAL A 110 -15.86 -3.70 -22.59
C VAL A 110 -16.53 -4.66 -21.62
N SER A 111 -15.73 -5.44 -20.87
CA SER A 111 -16.26 -6.38 -19.87
C SER A 111 -17.06 -5.68 -18.78
N TYR A 112 -16.60 -4.52 -18.32
CA TYR A 112 -17.26 -3.71 -17.31
C TYR A 112 -18.60 -3.21 -17.84
N ASN A 113 -18.63 -2.59 -19.02
CA ASN A 113 -19.86 -2.09 -19.62
C ASN A 113 -20.86 -3.20 -19.94
N LEU A 114 -20.40 -4.37 -20.42
CA LEU A 114 -21.28 -5.52 -20.67
C LEU A 114 -21.88 -6.11 -19.39
N LYS A 115 -21.14 -6.10 -18.27
CA LYS A 115 -21.63 -6.59 -16.97
C LYS A 115 -22.44 -5.56 -16.17
N LEU A 116 -22.31 -4.27 -16.47
CA LEU A 116 -22.74 -3.17 -15.59
C LEU A 116 -23.78 -2.23 -16.18
N TYR A 117 -24.47 -2.65 -17.23
CA TYR A 117 -25.78 -2.07 -17.58
C TYR A 117 -26.80 -2.08 -16.40
N GLY A 118 -26.52 -2.81 -15.31
CA GLY A 118 -27.18 -2.63 -14.01
C GLY A 118 -26.30 -1.86 -13.04
N ASN A 119 -26.63 -0.59 -12.80
CA ASN A 119 -26.17 0.28 -11.70
C ASN A 119 -25.42 -0.46 -10.56
N LEU A 120 -24.14 -0.14 -10.35
CA LEU A 120 -23.33 -0.58 -9.20
C LEU A 120 -23.78 0.08 -7.89
N ILE A 121 -25.01 -0.20 -7.46
CA ILE A 121 -25.47 0.14 -6.11
C ILE A 121 -25.10 -1.06 -5.23
N ARG A 122 -23.80 -1.21 -4.94
CA ARG A 122 -23.37 -2.15 -3.91
C ARG A 122 -23.71 -1.55 -2.55
N LYS A 123 -24.67 -2.14 -1.83
CA LYS A 123 -24.93 -1.80 -0.43
C LYS A 123 -23.66 -2.08 0.38
N ARG A 124 -23.10 -1.05 1.00
CA ARG A 124 -21.97 -1.16 1.91
C ARG A 124 -22.39 -2.03 3.11
N ASN A 125 -21.75 -3.19 3.26
CA ASN A 125 -22.02 -4.11 4.36
C ASN A 125 -20.90 -4.00 5.41
N PHE A 126 -20.82 -2.86 6.09
CA PHE A 126 -19.98 -2.76 7.28
C PHE A 126 -20.69 -3.44 8.45
N LYS A 127 -20.15 -4.57 8.91
CA LYS A 127 -20.55 -5.20 10.17
C LYS A 127 -19.41 -5.05 11.19
N PRO A 128 -19.36 -3.92 11.93
CA PRO A 128 -18.33 -3.73 12.94
C PRO A 128 -18.45 -4.81 14.02
N ARG A 129 -17.33 -5.45 14.35
CA ARG A 129 -17.23 -6.37 15.47
C ARG A 129 -16.97 -5.59 16.76
N LYS A 130 -17.28 -6.20 17.91
CA LYS A 130 -16.99 -5.61 19.24
C LYS A 130 -15.51 -5.23 19.41
N ILE A 131 -14.61 -5.97 18.76
CA ILE A 131 -13.16 -5.70 18.75
C ILE A 131 -12.84 -4.41 18.01
N ASP A 132 -13.54 -4.10 16.91
CA ASP A 132 -13.30 -2.90 16.10
C ASP A 132 -13.66 -1.63 16.91
N ILE A 133 -14.72 -1.70 17.71
CA ILE A 133 -15.14 -0.62 18.61
C ILE A 133 -14.07 -0.39 19.69
N LEU A 134 -13.55 -1.46 20.29
CA LEU A 134 -12.49 -1.37 21.29
C LEU A 134 -11.21 -0.75 20.70
N LEU A 135 -10.82 -1.17 19.49
CA LEU A 135 -9.70 -0.59 18.74
C LEU A 135 -9.91 0.90 18.44
N LEU A 136 -11.13 1.30 18.11
CA LEU A 136 -11.47 2.70 17.82
C LEU A 136 -11.37 3.56 19.09
N ILE A 137 -11.84 3.05 20.23
CA ILE A 137 -11.70 3.74 21.52
C ILE A 137 -10.22 3.84 21.93
N ALA A 138 -9.44 2.77 21.73
CA ALA A 138 -8.01 2.76 22.01
C ALA A 138 -7.25 3.76 21.12
N SER A 139 -7.59 3.86 19.83
CA SER A 139 -6.92 4.81 18.92
C SER A 139 -7.27 6.27 19.23
N VAL A 140 -8.53 6.57 19.56
CA VAL A 140 -8.97 7.91 19.96
C VAL A 140 -8.32 8.33 21.27
N SER A 141 -8.23 7.44 22.26
CA SER A 141 -7.56 7.75 23.53
C SER A 141 -6.06 8.02 23.35
N VAL A 142 -5.36 7.24 22.53
CA VAL A 142 -3.94 7.51 22.19
C VAL A 142 -3.77 8.84 21.47
N LEU A 143 -4.68 9.20 20.55
CA LEU A 143 -4.66 10.50 19.87
C LEU A 143 -4.87 11.66 20.84
N LEU A 144 -5.83 11.56 21.76
CA LEU A 144 -6.09 12.58 22.78
C LEU A 144 -4.88 12.77 23.70
N VAL A 145 -4.28 11.68 24.18
CA VAL A 145 -3.05 11.73 24.98
C VAL A 145 -1.93 12.39 24.18
N SER A 146 -1.73 12.00 22.92
CA SER A 146 -0.68 12.59 22.07
C SER A 146 -0.88 14.10 21.85
N CYS A 147 -2.12 14.56 21.72
CA CYS A 147 -2.45 15.97 21.53
C CYS A 147 -2.22 16.79 22.81
N VAL A 148 -2.48 16.22 23.99
CA VAL A 148 -2.24 16.87 25.29
C VAL A 148 -0.75 16.99 25.60
N TYR A 149 0.05 15.97 25.26
CA TYR A 149 1.50 15.97 25.54
C TYR A 149 2.34 16.71 24.49
N ASN A 150 1.81 17.01 23.30
CA ASN A 150 2.55 17.72 22.26
C ASN A 150 1.65 18.67 21.43
N PRO A 151 1.60 19.98 21.77
CA PRO A 151 0.73 20.95 21.09
C PRO A 151 1.14 21.24 19.62
N HIS A 152 2.34 20.84 19.17
CA HIS A 152 2.75 20.93 17.76
C HIS A 152 2.20 19.79 16.88
N PHE A 153 1.53 18.79 17.45
CA PHE A 153 0.97 17.65 16.70
C PHE A 153 -0.10 18.08 15.68
N LEU A 154 -0.85 19.15 15.96
CA LEU A 154 -1.86 19.72 15.07
C LEU A 154 -1.29 20.45 13.84
N GLN A 155 -0.06 20.97 13.90
CA GLN A 155 0.56 21.66 12.76
C GLN A 155 0.95 20.71 11.63
N ILE A 156 1.24 19.44 11.94
CA ILE A 156 1.61 18.42 10.94
C ILE A 156 0.40 18.02 10.09
N TYR A 157 -0.82 18.04 10.65
CA TYR A 157 -2.04 17.73 9.90
C TYR A 157 -2.57 18.91 9.07
N ASN A 158 -2.28 20.15 9.48
CA ASN A 158 -2.69 21.36 8.73
C ASN A 158 -1.93 21.58 7.41
N PHE A 159 -0.95 20.73 7.06
CA PHE A 159 -0.27 20.79 5.77
C PHE A 159 -0.91 19.89 4.69
N VAL A 160 -1.97 19.15 5.04
CA VAL A 160 -2.64 18.17 4.14
C VAL A 160 -4.12 18.54 3.89
N ALA A 161 -4.56 19.73 4.29
CA ALA A 161 -5.86 20.29 3.92
C ALA A 161 -5.75 21.16 2.66
#